data_AF-A0A7K1SDS6-F1
#
_entry.id   AF-A0A7K1SDS6-F1
#
_cell.length_a   1.000
_cell.length_b   1.000
_cell.length_c   1.000
_cell.angle_alpha   90.00
_cell.angle_beta   90.00
_cell.angle_gamma   90.00
#
_symmetry.space_group_name_H-M   'P 1'
#
loop_
_entity.id
_entity.type
_entity.pdbx_description
1 polymer ?
#
loop_
_entity_poly.entity_id
_entity_poly.type
_entity_poly.pdbx_seq_one_letter_code
_entity_poly.pdbx_strand_id
1 'polypeptide(L)'
;MKTKWLFPHRFRFIGWIIFIPSAILGLAAMYYELDIISLIKELLFNAKPPTGTLTLEGFFSAGSQNMTDEIAGVGTIVGLLFIAFSREKVEDEMIGQLRLEALQWSVYANYIILAIAILTLYDNAFFNVMVYNMFTVLVVFIIRFRWLIFGTTILRYEKPA
;
A
#
# COMPACT_ATOMS: atom_id res chain seq x y z
N MET A 1 -26.91 2.10 9.72
CA MET A 1 -26.81 0.68 9.23
C MET A 1 -25.55 0.00 9.79
N LYS A 2 -25.64 -1.22 10.36
CA LYS A 2 -24.50 -1.93 10.97
C LYS A 2 -23.48 -2.39 9.91
N THR A 3 -22.38 -1.69 9.73
CA THR A 3 -21.29 -2.08 8.81
C THR A 3 -20.42 -3.19 9.44
N LYS A 4 -20.62 -4.41 8.94
CA LYS A 4 -20.08 -5.68 9.48
C LYS A 4 -18.63 -6.01 9.03
N TRP A 5 -17.94 -5.16 8.26
CA TRP A 5 -16.73 -5.54 7.51
C TRP A 5 -15.58 -4.54 7.70
N LEU A 6 -15.09 -4.41 8.93
CA LEU A 6 -14.17 -3.37 9.28
C LEU A 6 -13.14 -3.93 10.26
N PHE A 7 -11.86 -3.87 9.88
CA PHE A 7 -10.79 -4.52 10.62
C PHE A 7 -10.62 -3.90 12.00
N PRO A 8 -10.34 -4.68 13.06
CA PRO A 8 -10.10 -4.15 14.40
C PRO A 8 -9.05 -3.03 14.42
N HIS A 9 -9.16 -2.08 15.35
CA HIS A 9 -8.29 -0.89 15.44
C HIS A 9 -6.76 -1.20 15.44
N ARG A 10 -6.38 -2.39 15.91
CA ARG A 10 -4.98 -2.85 15.94
C ARG A 10 -4.38 -3.08 14.55
N PHE A 11 -5.20 -3.30 13.53
CA PHE A 11 -4.75 -3.52 12.15
C PHE A 11 -4.20 -2.25 11.49
N ARG A 12 -4.50 -1.05 12.02
CA ARG A 12 -3.85 0.18 11.56
C ARG A 12 -2.35 0.16 11.83
N PHE A 13 -1.93 -0.32 13.00
CA PHE A 13 -0.51 -0.41 13.35
C PHE A 13 0.19 -1.49 12.51
N ILE A 14 -0.46 -2.65 12.32
CA ILE A 14 0.05 -3.70 11.43
C ILE A 14 0.21 -3.18 9.99
N GLY A 15 -0.74 -2.39 9.51
CA GLY A 15 -0.68 -1.79 8.17
C GLY A 15 0.52 -0.87 7.99
N TRP A 16 0.85 -0.06 9.00
CA TRP A 16 2.06 0.77 8.98
C TRP A 16 3.35 -0.05 9.03
N ILE A 17 3.40 -1.11 9.84
CA ILE A 17 4.55 -2.02 9.90
C ILE A 17 4.78 -2.73 8.58
N ILE A 18 3.74 -3.03 7.81
CA ILE A 18 3.87 -3.67 6.50
C ILE A 18 4.17 -2.63 5.40
N PHE A 19 3.47 -1.50 5.43
CA PHE A 19 3.59 -0.45 4.41
C PHE A 19 4.97 0.18 4.39
N ILE A 20 5.54 0.56 5.55
CA ILE A 20 6.84 1.24 5.60
C ILE A 20 7.96 0.40 4.94
N PRO A 21 8.23 -0.85 5.36
CA PRO A 21 9.30 -1.64 4.76
C PRO A 21 8.98 -1.98 3.30
N SER A 22 7.72 -2.26 2.94
CA SER A 22 7.35 -2.56 1.55
C SER A 22 7.54 -1.34 0.63
N ALA A 23 7.21 -0.14 1.10
CA ALA A 23 7.39 1.09 0.34
C ALA A 23 8.86 1.46 0.20
N ILE A 24 9.66 1.31 1.28
CA ILE A 24 11.12 1.51 1.22
C ILE A 24 11.75 0.53 0.23
N LEU A 25 11.36 -0.74 0.32
CA LEU A 25 11.85 -1.81 -0.54
C LEU A 25 11.45 -1.58 -2.00
N GLY A 26 10.21 -1.14 -2.27
CA GLY A 26 9.75 -0.83 -3.61
C GLY A 26 10.48 0.36 -4.24
N LEU A 27 10.69 1.43 -3.47
CA LEU A 27 11.50 2.56 -3.92
C LEU A 27 12.95 2.13 -4.16
N ALA A 28 13.54 1.36 -3.24
CA ALA A 28 14.91 0.90 -3.38
C ALA A 28 15.09 -0.06 -4.56
N ALA A 29 14.13 -0.94 -4.83
CA ALA A 29 14.12 -1.80 -6.01
C ALA A 29 14.06 -0.98 -7.31
N MET A 30 13.26 0.10 -7.33
CA MET A 30 13.10 0.97 -8.50
C MET A 30 14.35 1.81 -8.80
N TYR A 31 15.12 2.25 -7.78
CA TYR A 31 16.29 3.11 -7.97
C TYR A 31 17.64 2.38 -7.98
N TYR A 32 17.75 1.26 -7.27
CA TYR A 32 19.01 0.52 -7.09
C TYR A 32 18.99 -0.88 -7.71
N GLU A 33 17.92 -1.24 -8.46
CA GLU A 33 17.75 -2.55 -9.10
C GLU A 33 17.98 -3.72 -8.13
N LEU A 34 17.52 -3.57 -6.88
CA LEU A 34 17.75 -4.56 -5.83
C LEU A 34 17.09 -5.90 -6.17
N ASP A 35 17.86 -6.97 -6.12
CA ASP A 35 17.37 -8.34 -6.20
C ASP A 35 17.50 -9.01 -4.82
N ILE A 36 16.43 -8.90 -4.03
CA ILE A 36 16.37 -9.46 -2.68
C ILE A 36 16.29 -10.99 -2.73
N ILE A 37 15.72 -11.56 -3.79
CA ILE A 37 15.62 -13.01 -3.94
C ILE A 37 17.01 -13.60 -4.19
N SER A 38 17.82 -12.97 -5.04
CA SER A 38 19.21 -13.36 -5.25
C SER A 38 20.06 -13.15 -3.99
N LEU A 39 19.86 -12.05 -3.26
CA LEU A 39 20.55 -11.82 -1.98
C LEU A 39 20.20 -12.87 -0.92
N ILE A 40 18.92 -13.24 -0.78
CA ILE A 40 18.47 -14.29 0.14
C ILE A 40 19.02 -15.64 -0.30
N LYS A 41 19.03 -15.95 -1.60
CA LYS A 41 19.62 -17.19 -2.12
C LYS A 41 21.11 -17.29 -1.75
N GLU A 42 21.86 -16.22 -1.94
CA GLU A 42 23.28 -16.16 -1.58
C GLU A 42 23.46 -16.35 -0.06
N LEU A 43 22.72 -15.60 0.77
CA LEU A 43 22.79 -15.72 2.23
C LEU A 43 22.38 -17.10 2.78
N LEU A 44 21.35 -17.72 2.21
CA LEU A 44 20.78 -18.98 2.70
C LEU A 44 21.50 -20.21 2.15
N PHE A 45 22.02 -20.15 0.92
CA PHE A 45 22.63 -21.28 0.19
C PHE A 45 24.15 -21.12 -0.05
N ASN A 46 24.84 -20.27 0.71
CA ASN A 46 26.31 -20.16 0.75
C ASN A 46 27.06 -21.49 1.00
N ALA A 47 26.36 -22.56 1.43
CA ALA A 47 26.91 -23.90 1.55
C ALA A 47 26.45 -24.77 0.37
N LYS A 48 27.40 -25.10 -0.50
CA LYS A 48 27.27 -26.04 -1.63
C LYS A 48 26.40 -27.26 -1.25
N PRO A 49 25.19 -27.43 -1.81
CA PRO A 49 24.33 -28.54 -1.41
C PRO A 49 24.86 -29.87 -1.95
N PRO A 50 24.78 -30.96 -1.17
CA PRO A 50 25.08 -32.30 -1.66
C PRO A 50 24.02 -32.72 -2.68
N THR A 51 24.50 -33.16 -3.84
CA THR A 51 23.73 -33.57 -5.01
C THR A 51 22.67 -34.61 -4.66
N GLY A 52 21.41 -34.35 -5.03
CA GLY A 52 20.40 -35.41 -5.23
C GLY A 52 19.15 -35.39 -4.34
N THR A 53 18.94 -34.40 -3.48
CA THR A 53 17.64 -34.22 -2.81
C THR A 53 16.77 -33.22 -3.59
N LEU A 54 15.45 -33.40 -3.56
CA LEU A 54 14.48 -32.40 -4.04
C LEU A 54 14.60 -31.15 -3.13
N THR A 55 15.64 -30.35 -3.35
CA THR A 55 15.96 -29.18 -2.54
C THR A 55 15.04 -28.04 -2.92
N LEU A 56 14.70 -27.21 -1.92
CA LEU A 56 14.02 -25.92 -2.11
C LEU A 56 14.68 -25.03 -3.19
N GLU A 57 15.94 -25.29 -3.55
CA GLU A 57 16.61 -24.70 -4.71
C GLU A 57 15.82 -24.87 -6.00
N GLY A 58 15.19 -26.02 -6.27
CA GLY A 58 14.39 -26.23 -7.49
C GLY A 58 13.15 -25.32 -7.54
N PHE A 59 12.56 -25.00 -6.39
CA PHE A 59 11.45 -24.05 -6.28
C PHE A 59 11.91 -22.60 -6.49
N PHE A 60 13.08 -22.24 -5.96
CA PHE A 60 13.64 -20.91 -6.09
C PHE A 60 14.42 -20.69 -7.41
N SER A 61 14.88 -21.76 -8.08
CA SER A 61 15.59 -21.71 -9.37
C SER A 61 14.65 -21.66 -10.57
N ALA A 62 13.38 -22.05 -10.40
CA ALA A 62 12.38 -22.04 -11.48
C ALA A 62 11.98 -20.61 -11.93
N GLY A 63 12.36 -19.57 -11.19
CA GLY A 63 12.19 -18.18 -11.58
C GLY A 63 13.47 -17.39 -11.34
N SER A 64 14.31 -17.25 -12.36
CA SER A 64 15.50 -16.39 -12.36
C SER A 64 15.16 -14.92 -12.65
N GLN A 65 13.93 -14.50 -12.37
CA GLN A 65 13.50 -13.11 -12.52
C GLN A 65 13.47 -12.46 -11.15
N ASN A 66 13.97 -11.22 -11.10
CA ASN A 66 13.91 -10.40 -9.91
C ASN A 66 12.44 -10.07 -9.62
N MET A 67 11.83 -10.75 -8.65
CA MET A 67 10.43 -10.50 -8.26
C MET A 67 10.29 -9.50 -7.10
N THR A 68 11.34 -8.72 -6.84
CA THR A 68 11.44 -7.87 -5.65
C THR A 68 10.41 -6.74 -5.70
N ASP A 69 10.21 -6.14 -6.87
CA ASP A 69 9.26 -5.05 -7.09
C ASP A 69 7.80 -5.52 -7.04
N GLU A 70 7.46 -6.73 -7.52
CA GLU A 70 6.11 -7.27 -7.38
C GLU A 70 5.77 -7.56 -5.91
N ILE A 71 6.71 -8.14 -5.16
CA ILE A 71 6.52 -8.38 -3.72
C ILE A 71 6.37 -7.04 -2.98
N ALA A 72 7.20 -6.06 -3.31
CA ALA A 72 7.12 -4.72 -2.74
C ALA A 72 5.77 -4.05 -3.04
N GLY A 73 5.31 -4.13 -4.30
CA GLY A 73 4.07 -3.55 -4.76
C GLY A 73 2.87 -4.15 -4.05
N VAL A 74 2.79 -5.49 -4.01
CA VAL A 74 1.71 -6.20 -3.31
C VAL A 74 1.74 -5.89 -1.81
N GLY A 75 2.92 -5.93 -1.18
CA GLY A 75 3.08 -5.57 0.23
C GLY A 75 2.62 -4.13 0.54
N THR A 76 2.92 -3.19 -0.37
CA THR A 76 2.49 -1.80 -0.27
C THR A 76 0.98 -1.66 -0.38
N ILE A 77 0.34 -2.34 -1.35
CA ILE A 77 -1.13 -2.35 -1.50
C ILE A 77 -1.78 -2.94 -0.25
N VAL A 78 -1.31 -4.09 0.23
CA VAL A 78 -1.84 -4.77 1.42
C VAL A 78 -1.70 -3.88 2.66
N GLY A 79 -0.53 -3.27 2.85
CA GLY A 79 -0.28 -2.32 3.94
C GLY A 79 -1.23 -1.12 3.90
N LEU A 80 -1.39 -0.49 2.73
CA LEU A 80 -2.31 0.63 2.54
C LEU A 80 -3.77 0.22 2.76
N LEU A 81 -4.20 -0.95 2.29
CA LEU A 81 -5.55 -1.47 2.52
C LEU A 81 -5.83 -1.67 4.02
N PHE A 82 -4.87 -2.23 4.77
CA PHE A 82 -5.01 -2.36 6.22
C PHE A 82 -5.11 -1.00 6.92
N ILE A 83 -4.35 0.00 6.48
CA ILE A 83 -4.43 1.36 7.03
C ILE A 83 -5.78 2.00 6.68
N ALA A 84 -6.21 1.86 5.44
CA ALA A 84 -7.42 2.46 4.88
C ALA A 84 -8.70 1.90 5.53
N PHE A 85 -8.81 0.59 5.66
CA PHE A 85 -10.03 -0.09 6.12
C PHE A 85 -10.00 -0.50 7.60
N SER A 86 -9.07 0.03 8.40
CA SER A 86 -9.06 -0.16 9.86
C SER A 86 -10.16 0.64 10.55
N ARG A 87 -10.83 0.01 11.53
CA ARG A 87 -11.83 0.65 12.41
C ARG A 87 -11.26 1.82 13.19
N GLU A 88 -12.13 2.80 13.38
CA GLU A 88 -11.94 3.87 14.35
C GLU A 88 -12.52 3.44 15.71
N LYS A 89 -11.98 3.99 16.81
CA LYS A 89 -12.33 3.60 18.19
C LYS A 89 -13.82 3.78 18.52
N VAL A 90 -14.46 4.76 17.88
CA VAL A 90 -15.91 4.99 17.94
C VAL A 90 -16.41 5.15 16.51
N GLU A 91 -17.12 4.14 15.98
CA GLU A 91 -17.80 4.25 14.69
C GLU A 91 -19.23 4.73 14.91
N ASP A 92 -19.48 5.99 14.55
CA ASP A 92 -20.81 6.57 14.40
C ASP A 92 -21.23 6.57 12.93
N GLU A 93 -22.52 6.71 12.63
CA GLU A 93 -23.05 6.73 11.25
C GLU A 93 -22.40 7.84 10.41
N MET A 94 -22.11 8.98 11.03
CA MET A 94 -21.39 10.10 10.41
C MET A 94 -19.98 9.71 9.96
N ILE A 95 -19.22 8.93 10.75
CA ILE A 95 -17.87 8.47 10.39
C ILE A 95 -17.93 7.47 9.22
N GLY A 96 -18.97 6.64 9.19
CA GLY A 96 -19.25 5.75 8.06
C GLY A 96 -19.48 6.52 6.74
N GLN A 97 -20.30 7.58 6.78
CA GLN A 97 -20.53 8.46 5.63
C GLN A 97 -19.26 9.17 5.19
N LEU A 98 -18.49 9.72 6.14
CA LEU A 98 -17.23 10.41 5.87
C LEU A 98 -16.23 9.53 5.14
N ARG A 99 -16.20 8.24 5.48
CA ARG A 99 -15.36 7.24 4.81
C ARG A 99 -15.77 7.06 3.35
N LEU A 100 -17.06 6.90 3.08
CA LEU A 100 -17.57 6.74 1.72
C LEU A 100 -17.30 7.98 0.87
N GLU A 101 -17.51 9.17 1.44
CA GLU A 101 -17.22 10.44 0.77
C GLU A 101 -15.72 10.59 0.46
N ALA A 102 -14.85 10.28 1.43
CA ALA A 102 -13.40 10.29 1.22
C ALA A 102 -12.96 9.31 0.12
N LEU A 103 -13.59 8.13 0.05
CA LEU A 103 -13.30 7.14 -0.98
C LEU A 103 -13.69 7.67 -2.36
N GLN A 104 -14.89 8.24 -2.49
CA GLN A 104 -15.33 8.85 -3.75
C GLN A 104 -14.40 9.98 -4.21
N TRP A 105 -14.00 10.86 -3.29
CA TRP A 105 -13.02 11.93 -3.57
C TRP A 105 -11.68 11.39 -4.04
N SER A 106 -11.20 10.30 -3.43
CA SER A 106 -9.92 9.70 -3.80
C SER A 106 -9.91 9.13 -5.22
N VAL A 107 -11.05 8.57 -5.65
CA VAL A 107 -11.23 8.06 -7.01
C VAL A 107 -11.24 9.22 -8.01
N TYR A 108 -11.96 10.31 -7.72
CA TYR A 108 -11.94 11.50 -8.58
C TYR A 108 -10.56 12.12 -8.69
N ALA A 109 -9.85 12.27 -7.58
CA ALA A 109 -8.48 12.80 -7.59
C ALA A 109 -7.54 11.93 -8.41
N ASN A 110 -7.64 10.60 -8.28
CA ASN A 110 -6.83 9.66 -9.06
C ASN A 110 -7.07 9.78 -10.56
N TYR A 111 -8.33 9.86 -11.01
CA TYR A 111 -8.64 10.01 -12.43
C TYR A 111 -8.28 11.38 -12.98
N ILE A 112 -8.36 12.45 -12.19
CA ILE A 112 -7.88 13.78 -12.59
C ILE A 112 -6.36 13.75 -12.81
N ILE A 113 -5.61 13.17 -11.86
CA ILE A 113 -4.16 13.01 -11.99
C ILE A 113 -3.81 12.15 -13.21
N LEU A 114 -4.54 11.05 -13.43
CA LEU A 114 -4.34 10.18 -14.58
C LEU A 114 -4.61 10.91 -15.90
N ALA A 115 -5.69 11.67 -16.00
CA ALA A 115 -6.01 12.45 -17.19
C ALA A 115 -4.92 13.49 -17.51
N ILE A 116 -4.42 14.20 -16.50
CA ILE A 116 -3.31 15.14 -16.66
C ILE A 116 -2.05 14.39 -17.13
N ALA A 117 -1.74 13.24 -16.53
CA ALA A 117 -0.57 12.45 -16.91
C ALA A 117 -0.62 12.00 -18.37
N ILE A 118 -1.79 11.54 -18.84
CA ILE A 118 -1.99 11.14 -20.24
C ILE A 118 -1.76 12.30 -21.22
N LEU A 119 -2.13 13.52 -20.85
CA LEU A 119 -2.00 14.69 -21.72
C LEU A 119 -0.60 15.31 -21.71
N THR A 120 0.17 15.11 -20.64
CA THR A 120 1.40 15.88 -20.38
C THR A 120 2.69 15.06 -20.34
N LEU A 121 2.62 13.76 -20.08
CA LEU A 121 3.79 12.90 -19.88
C LEU A 121 3.94 11.87 -20.99
N TYR A 122 5.20 11.52 -21.29
CA TYR A 122 5.57 10.56 -22.33
C TYR A 122 6.67 9.60 -21.82
N ASP A 123 6.83 8.48 -22.51
CA ASP A 123 7.89 7.46 -22.29
C ASP A 123 8.02 7.01 -20.82
N ASN A 124 9.25 6.93 -20.31
CA ASN A 124 9.55 6.47 -18.95
C ASN A 124 8.93 7.35 -17.86
N ALA A 125 8.73 8.64 -18.13
CA ALA A 125 8.08 9.54 -17.16
C ALA A 125 6.61 9.16 -16.97
N PHE A 126 5.92 8.81 -18.06
CA PHE A 126 4.54 8.33 -17.99
C PHE A 126 4.46 6.98 -17.28
N PHE A 127 5.37 6.04 -17.57
CA PHE A 127 5.43 4.74 -16.89
C PHE A 127 5.57 4.89 -15.37
N ASN A 128 6.50 5.73 -14.91
CA ASN A 128 6.70 5.97 -13.49
C ASN A 128 5.43 6.56 -12.83
N VAL A 129 4.75 7.48 -13.51
CA VAL A 129 3.49 8.04 -12.99
C VAL A 129 2.37 7.00 -12.94
N MET A 130 2.29 6.07 -13.90
CA MET A 130 1.35 4.95 -13.81
C MET A 130 1.62 4.06 -12.60
N VAL A 131 2.88 3.75 -12.30
CA VAL A 131 3.28 2.99 -11.11
C VAL A 131 2.79 3.68 -9.84
N TYR A 132 3.03 4.99 -9.70
CA TYR A 132 2.52 5.76 -8.54
C TYR A 132 0.99 5.88 -8.53
N ASN A 133 0.34 5.91 -9.70
CA ASN A 133 -1.11 6.02 -9.82
C ASN A 133 -1.83 4.82 -9.17
N MET A 134 -1.25 3.62 -9.22
CA MET A 134 -1.78 2.41 -8.59
C MET A 134 -2.04 2.57 -7.08
N PHE A 135 -1.23 3.38 -6.40
CA PHE A 135 -1.34 3.61 -4.95
C PHE A 135 -2.12 4.89 -4.61
N THR A 136 -2.32 5.79 -5.57
CA THR A 136 -2.82 7.14 -5.35
C THR A 136 -4.23 7.16 -4.74
N VAL A 137 -5.13 6.28 -5.19
CA VAL A 137 -6.48 6.17 -4.61
C VAL A 137 -6.39 5.90 -3.11
N LEU A 138 -5.59 4.91 -2.70
CA LEU A 138 -5.46 4.52 -1.29
C LEU A 138 -4.79 5.62 -0.46
N VAL A 139 -3.74 6.25 -0.99
CA VAL A 139 -3.02 7.33 -0.30
C VAL A 139 -3.92 8.56 -0.11
N VAL A 140 -4.57 9.03 -1.18
CA VAL A 140 -5.48 10.19 -1.12
C VAL A 140 -6.65 9.91 -0.20
N PHE A 141 -7.21 8.70 -0.25
CA PHE A 141 -8.27 8.26 0.65
C PHE A 141 -7.83 8.37 2.12
N ILE A 142 -6.68 7.80 2.48
CA ILE A 142 -6.16 7.83 3.86
C ILE A 142 -5.95 9.27 4.34
N ILE A 143 -5.33 10.11 3.51
CA ILE A 143 -5.07 11.52 3.86
C ILE A 143 -6.38 12.27 4.06
N ARG A 144 -7.31 12.18 3.09
CA ARG A 144 -8.58 12.89 3.12
C ARG A 144 -9.44 12.46 4.31
N PHE A 145 -9.52 11.15 4.55
CA PHE A 145 -10.28 10.59 5.67
C PHE A 145 -9.74 11.07 7.02
N ARG A 146 -8.41 11.08 7.21
CA ARG A 146 -7.78 11.57 8.45
C ARG A 146 -8.01 13.05 8.68
N TRP A 147 -7.92 13.86 7.62
CA TRP A 147 -8.19 15.29 7.72
C TRP A 147 -9.64 15.56 8.12
N LEU A 148 -10.59 14.87 7.48
CA LEU A 148 -12.01 15.02 7.78
C LEU A 148 -12.36 14.58 9.23
N ILE A 149 -11.75 13.51 9.74
CA ILE A 149 -11.91 13.10 11.15
C ILE A 149 -11.37 14.16 12.11
N PHE A 150 -10.19 14.72 11.82
CA PHE A 150 -9.59 15.74 12.68
C PHE A 150 -10.49 16.99 12.77
N GLY A 151 -11.02 17.45 11.63
CA GLY A 151 -11.93 18.60 11.59
C GLY A 151 -13.26 18.35 12.32
N THR A 152 -13.88 17.19 12.13
CA THR A 152 -15.14 16.84 12.82
C THR A 152 -14.97 16.71 14.34
N THR A 153 -13.80 16.29 14.81
CA THR A 153 -13.50 16.23 16.25
C THR A 153 -13.45 17.62 16.89
N ILE A 154 -12.91 18.62 16.18
CA ILE A 154 -12.85 20.02 16.65
C ILE A 154 -14.26 20.62 16.74
N LEU A 155 -15.10 20.44 15.72
CA LEU A 155 -16.48 20.97 15.69
C LEU A 155 -17.36 20.40 16.81
N ARG A 156 -17.08 19.18 17.29
CA ARG A 156 -17.80 18.58 18.41
C ARG A 156 -17.45 19.23 19.76
N TYR A 157 -16.29 19.88 19.85
CA TYR A 157 -15.85 20.58 21.06
C TYR A 157 -16.39 22.03 21.13
N GLU A 158 -16.72 22.63 19.98
CA GLU A 158 -17.23 24.02 19.90
C GLU A 158 -18.75 24.16 20.06
N LYS A 159 -19.53 23.08 20.02
CA LYS A 159 -20.95 23.12 20.39
C LYS A 159 -21.06 22.93 21.91
N PRO A 160 -21.31 23.99 22.72
CA PRO A 160 -21.71 23.78 24.11
C PRO A 160 -23.03 22.98 24.13
N ALA A 161 -23.07 21.99 25.02
CA ALA A 161 -24.20 21.10 25.23
C ALA A 161 -25.49 21.85 25.61
#